data_AF-A0A3A6NJ44-F1
#
_entry.id   AF-A0A3A6NJ44-F1
#
_cell.length_a   1.000
_cell.length_b   1.000
_cell.length_c   1.000
_cell.angle_alpha   90.00
_cell.angle_beta   90.00
_cell.angle_gamma   90.00
#
_symmetry.space_group_name_H-M   'P 1'
#
loop_
_entity.id
_entity.type
_entity.pdbx_description
1 polymer ?
#
loop_
_entity_poly.entity_id
_entity_poly.type
_entity_poly.pdbx_seq_one_letter_code
_entity_poly.pdbx_strand_id
1 'polypeptide(L)'
;MYVLHHNFGKVIDISMGGILFNYVDKEYLQGSPPERGILFGYNDHYMDEIPFETVSDTVISKSPTSKPVIKQRRVIFGDLTVGQIQQLERFILDNARIPQLAYDSQLTDENSIDKYYM
;
A
#
# COMPACT_ATOMS: atom_id res chain seq x y z
N MET A 1 -2.66 3.18 -1.32
CA MET A 1 -1.46 2.52 -0.78
C MET A 1 -1.00 1.41 -1.72
N TYR A 2 0.31 1.32 -1.94
CA TYR A 2 0.95 0.32 -2.78
C TYR A 2 2.17 -0.27 -2.09
N VAL A 3 2.63 -1.43 -2.56
CA VAL A 3 3.82 -2.12 -2.08
C VAL A 3 4.74 -2.39 -3.27
N LEU A 4 6.04 -2.24 -3.07
CA LEU A 4 7.04 -2.84 -3.95
C LEU A 4 7.75 -3.96 -3.19
N HIS A 5 7.54 -5.19 -3.67
CA HIS A 5 8.20 -6.38 -3.15
C HIS A 5 8.38 -7.37 -4.30
N HIS A 6 9.48 -7.23 -5.05
CA HIS A 6 9.70 -7.81 -6.38
C HIS A 6 8.77 -7.23 -7.46
N ASN A 7 7.45 -7.29 -7.23
CA ASN A 7 6.41 -6.69 -8.07
C ASN A 7 5.81 -5.47 -7.36
N PHE A 8 5.33 -4.52 -8.15
CA PHE A 8 4.51 -3.42 -7.64
C PHE A 8 3.06 -3.89 -7.51
N GLY A 9 2.47 -3.73 -6.33
CA GLY A 9 1.16 -4.26 -5.99
C GLY A 9 0.29 -3.28 -5.22
N LYS A 10 -1.02 -3.44 -5.35
CA LYS A 10 -2.02 -2.67 -4.62
C LYS A 10 -2.34 -3.37 -3.30
N VAL A 11 -2.20 -2.63 -2.20
CA VAL A 11 -2.57 -3.12 -0.86
C VAL A 11 -4.08 -3.37 -0.81
N ILE A 12 -4.44 -4.56 -0.32
CA ILE A 12 -5.81 -4.97 -0.03
C ILE A 12 -6.10 -4.80 1.45
N ASP A 13 -5.14 -5.21 2.29
CA ASP A 13 -5.23 -5.09 3.73
C ASP A 13 -3.83 -4.89 4.35
N ILE A 14 -3.77 -4.17 5.46
CA ILE A 14 -2.55 -3.89 6.21
C ILE A 14 -2.85 -3.86 7.70
N SER A 15 -1.96 -4.45 8.49
CA SER A 15 -1.99 -4.42 9.95
C SER A 15 -0.59 -4.15 10.48
N MET A 16 -0.43 -4.03 11.80
CA MET A 16 0.90 -3.95 12.43
C MET A 16 1.75 -5.21 12.24
N GLY A 17 1.16 -6.34 11.83
CA GLY A 17 1.88 -7.61 11.66
C GLY A 17 2.21 -7.98 10.21
N GLY A 18 1.60 -7.32 9.22
CA GLY A 18 1.82 -7.68 7.83
C GLY A 18 0.83 -7.09 6.84
N ILE A 19 0.96 -7.52 5.59
CA ILE A 19 0.30 -6.93 4.43
C ILE A 19 -0.24 -8.01 3.50
N LEU A 20 -1.44 -7.78 2.98
CA LEU A 20 -2.02 -8.51 1.86
C LEU A 20 -2.11 -7.57 0.66
N PHE A 21 -1.54 -7.96 -0.48
CA PHE A 21 -1.58 -7.14 -1.68
C PHE A 21 -1.75 -7.97 -2.95
N ASN A 22 -2.38 -7.37 -3.95
CA ASN A 22 -2.52 -7.95 -5.29
C ASN A 22 -1.51 -7.32 -6.24
N TYR A 23 -0.92 -8.11 -7.12
CA TYR A 23 0.02 -7.64 -8.13
C TYR A 23 -0.19 -8.37 -9.45
N VAL A 24 0.25 -7.73 -10.53
CA VAL A 24 0.33 -8.35 -11.85
C VAL A 24 1.62 -9.17 -11.91
N ASP A 25 1.48 -10.45 -12.18
CA ASP A 25 2.62 -11.33 -12.41
C ASP A 25 3.31 -10.93 -13.71
N LYS A 26 4.60 -10.65 -13.62
CA LYS A 26 5.43 -10.18 -14.72
C LYS A 26 6.48 -11.24 -14.99
N GLU A 27 6.33 -11.99 -16.07
CA GLU A 27 7.18 -13.14 -16.38
C GLU A 27 8.69 -12.85 -16.48
N TYR A 28 9.09 -11.59 -16.72
CA TYR A 28 10.50 -11.19 -16.76
C TYR A 28 11.12 -11.03 -15.37
N LEU A 29 10.30 -10.91 -14.32
CA LEU A 29 10.76 -10.87 -12.95
C LEU A 29 10.91 -12.32 -12.48
N GLN A 30 12.14 -12.84 -12.60
CA GLN A 30 12.50 -14.18 -12.13
C GLN A 30 13.20 -14.11 -10.76
N GLY A 31 12.99 -15.14 -9.96
CA GLY A 31 13.63 -15.31 -8.64
C GLY A 31 12.67 -15.15 -7.47
N SER A 32 13.21 -15.28 -6.26
CA SER A 32 12.45 -15.03 -5.04
C SER A 32 12.26 -13.53 -4.80
N PRO A 33 11.19 -13.13 -4.11
CA PRO A 33 11.08 -11.77 -3.62
C PRO A 33 12.27 -11.41 -2.71
N PRO A 34 12.70 -10.14 -2.70
CA PRO A 34 13.74 -9.69 -1.78
C PRO A 34 13.27 -9.79 -0.32
N GLU A 35 14.21 -9.84 0.62
CA GLU A 35 13.88 -9.85 2.06
C GLU A 35 13.32 -8.52 2.57
N ARG A 36 13.45 -7.44 1.78
CA ARG A 36 12.98 -6.10 2.13
C ARG A 36 12.03 -5.56 1.08
N GLY A 37 11.07 -4.77 1.53
CA GLY A 37 10.09 -4.10 0.66
C GLY A 37 9.93 -2.62 0.97
N ILE A 38 9.13 -1.97 0.15
CA ILE A 38 8.79 -0.55 0.26
C ILE A 38 7.28 -0.39 0.26
N LEU A 39 6.76 0.45 1.16
CA LEU A 39 5.36 0.88 1.20
C LEU A 39 5.22 2.30 0.72
N PHE A 40 4.24 2.51 -0.15
CA PHE A 40 3.88 3.81 -0.70
C PHE A 40 2.49 4.19 -0.19
N GLY A 41 2.46 5.25 0.59
CA GLY A 41 1.24 5.88 1.10
C GLY A 41 0.70 6.92 0.13
N TYR A 42 -0.23 7.74 0.63
CA TYR A 42 -0.65 8.98 -0.05
C TYR A 42 0.34 10.12 0.27
N ASN A 43 0.27 11.22 -0.50
CA ASN A 43 1.06 12.45 -0.28
C ASN A 43 2.58 12.24 -0.20
N ASP A 44 3.14 11.44 -1.12
CA ASP A 44 4.59 11.16 -1.22
C ASP A 44 5.24 10.53 0.03
N HIS A 45 4.44 10.08 1.01
CA HIS A 45 4.95 9.34 2.15
C HIS A 45 5.25 7.89 1.75
N TYR A 46 6.47 7.44 1.98
CA TYR A 46 6.86 6.04 1.83
C TYR A 46 7.70 5.57 3.02
N MET A 47 7.73 4.26 3.21
CA MET A 47 8.59 3.59 4.18
C MET A 47 9.35 2.48 3.45
N ASP A 48 10.67 2.48 3.53
CA ASP A 48 11.57 1.56 2.85
C ASP A 48 12.30 0.63 3.83
N GLU A 49 13.10 -0.27 3.27
CA GLU A 49 13.93 -1.24 4.02
C GLU A 49 13.16 -2.10 5.04
N ILE A 50 11.86 -2.30 4.82
CA ILE A 50 11.00 -3.04 5.75
C ILE A 50 11.23 -4.54 5.55
N PRO A 51 11.62 -5.30 6.59
CA PRO A 51 11.79 -6.75 6.50
C PRO A 51 10.45 -7.43 6.21
N PHE A 52 10.36 -8.12 5.07
CA PHE A 52 9.19 -8.88 4.64
C PHE A 52 9.51 -10.36 4.55
N GLU A 53 8.68 -11.17 5.19
CA GLU A 53 8.67 -12.61 5.01
C GLU A 53 7.41 -13.03 4.25
N THR A 54 7.56 -13.73 3.12
CA THR A 54 6.42 -14.16 2.32
C THR A 54 5.77 -15.38 2.96
N VAL A 55 4.52 -15.24 3.39
CA VAL A 55 3.73 -16.34 3.97
C VAL A 55 2.97 -17.10 2.89
N SER A 56 2.45 -16.39 1.89
CA SER A 56 1.77 -17.02 0.75
C SER A 56 1.81 -16.15 -0.49
N ASP A 57 1.77 -16.80 -1.66
CA ASP A 57 1.73 -16.13 -2.96
C ASP A 57 0.90 -16.96 -3.95
N THR A 58 -0.37 -16.59 -4.11
CA THR A 58 -1.37 -17.40 -4.82
C THR A 58 -1.92 -16.66 -6.03
N VAL A 59 -2.37 -17.42 -7.03
CA VAL A 59 -3.07 -16.87 -8.18
C VAL A 59 -4.54 -16.62 -7.81
N ILE A 60 -5.04 -15.41 -8.04
CA ILE A 60 -6.44 -15.06 -7.77
C ILE A 60 -7.25 -14.77 -9.02
N SER A 61 -6.59 -14.49 -10.16
CA SER A 61 -7.27 -14.39 -11.44
C SER A 61 -6.32 -14.78 -12.57
N LYS A 62 -6.81 -15.68 -13.43
CA LYS A 62 -6.18 -16.06 -14.71
C LYS A 62 -7.24 -15.93 -15.78
N SER A 63 -7.02 -15.05 -16.75
CA SER A 63 -7.77 -15.12 -17.99
C SER A 63 -7.33 -16.38 -18.75
N PRO A 64 -8.27 -17.21 -19.27
CA PRO A 64 -7.94 -18.42 -20.02
C PRO A 64 -7.16 -18.15 -21.32
N THR A 65 -7.23 -16.92 -21.84
CA THR A 65 -6.78 -16.62 -23.21
C THR A 65 -5.65 -15.60 -23.29
N SER A 66 -5.27 -14.92 -22.20
CA SER A 66 -4.11 -14.01 -22.20
C SER A 66 -3.74 -13.49 -20.81
N LYS A 67 -2.50 -13.03 -20.67
CA LYS A 67 -2.03 -12.16 -19.56
C LYS A 67 -2.88 -10.88 -19.47
N PRO A 68 -2.93 -10.22 -18.30
CA PRO A 68 -2.12 -10.47 -17.10
C PRO A 68 -2.68 -11.53 -16.14
N VAL A 69 -1.79 -12.32 -15.54
CA VAL A 69 -2.12 -13.14 -14.36
C VAL A 69 -2.07 -12.24 -13.14
N ILE A 70 -3.12 -12.28 -12.32
CA ILE A 70 -3.16 -11.53 -11.05
C ILE A 70 -2.89 -12.51 -9.92
N LYS A 71 -1.89 -12.16 -9.10
CA LYS A 71 -1.53 -12.90 -7.90
C LYS A 71 -1.77 -12.04 -6.67
N GLN A 72 -1.99 -12.73 -5.55
CA GLN A 72 -2.13 -12.15 -4.22
C GLN A 72 -1.00 -12.67 -3.37
N ARG A 73 -0.22 -11.76 -2.77
CA ARG A 73 0.84 -12.09 -1.84
C ARG A 73 0.48 -11.61 -0.44
N ARG A 74 0.69 -12.49 0.53
CA ARG A 74 0.66 -12.17 1.96
C ARG A 74 2.08 -12.18 2.49
N VAL A 75 2.46 -11.09 3.14
CA VAL A 75 3.74 -10.96 3.84
C VAL A 75 3.50 -10.62 5.30
N ILE A 76 4.37 -11.10 6.18
CA ILE A 76 4.49 -10.62 7.56
C ILE A 76 5.72 -9.73 7.67
N PHE A 77 5.69 -8.79 8.61
CA PHE A 77 6.88 -8.04 8.94
C PHE A 77 7.81 -8.89 9.80
N GLY A 78 9.10 -8.86 9.49
CA GLY A 78 10.13 -9.44 10.35
C GLY A 78 10.43 -8.54 11.56
N ASP A 79 11.66 -8.61 12.07
CA ASP A 79 12.08 -7.80 13.21
C ASP A 79 12.16 -6.31 12.84
N LEU A 80 11.15 -5.55 13.29
CA LEU A 80 11.10 -4.10 13.15
C LEU A 80 11.79 -3.43 14.34
N THR A 81 12.57 -2.38 14.06
CA THR A 81 13.07 -1.50 15.12
C THR A 81 11.92 -0.72 15.76
N VAL A 82 12.11 -0.22 16.98
CA VAL A 82 11.11 0.63 17.66
C VAL A 82 10.71 1.84 16.81
N GLY A 83 11.67 2.45 16.11
CA GLY A 83 11.42 3.57 15.20
C GLY A 83 10.55 3.16 14.00
N GLN A 84 10.84 2.00 13.40
CA GLN A 84 10.04 1.46 12.29
C GLN A 84 8.62 1.07 12.74
N ILE A 85 8.45 0.56 13.96
CA ILE A 85 7.11 0.27 14.52
C ILE A 85 6.29 1.56 14.63
N GLN A 86 6.88 2.63 15.18
CA GLN A 86 6.21 3.93 15.29
C GLN A 86 5.91 4.55 13.92
N GLN A 87 6.81 4.40 12.96
CA GLN A 87 6.59 4.86 11.59
C GLN A 87 5.48 4.09 10.91
N LEU A 88 5.44 2.77 11.06
CA LEU A 88 4.39 1.90 10.51
C LEU A 88 3.02 2.23 11.10
N GLU A 89 2.94 2.46 12.41
CA GLU A 89 1.70 2.87 13.07
C GLU A 89 1.15 4.17 12.48
N ARG A 90 1.99 5.21 12.38
CA ARG A 90 1.60 6.49 11.76
C ARG A 90 1.23 6.31 10.29
N PHE A 91 2.02 5.53 9.55
CA PHE A 91 1.77 5.25 8.15
C PHE A 91 0.40 4.60 7.94
N ILE A 92 0.02 3.62 8.78
CA ILE A 92 -1.30 2.99 8.71
C ILE A 92 -2.39 4.01 9.03
N LEU A 93 -2.23 4.83 10.08
CA LEU A 93 -3.22 5.84 10.48
C LEU A 93 -3.43 6.92 9.40
N ASP A 94 -2.35 7.44 8.82
CA ASP A 94 -2.40 8.48 7.77
C ASP A 94 -3.06 7.97 6.49
N ASN A 95 -3.01 6.66 6.25
CA ASN A 95 -3.56 6.03 5.06
C ASN A 95 -4.90 5.33 5.33
N ALA A 96 -5.32 5.23 6.59
CA ALA A 96 -6.64 4.78 6.96
C ALA A 96 -7.63 5.86 6.53
N ARG A 97 -8.51 5.54 5.57
CA ARG A 97 -9.64 6.42 5.25
C ARG A 97 -10.60 6.39 6.43
N ILE A 98 -10.37 7.22 7.44
CA ILE A 98 -11.34 7.48 8.50
C ILE A 98 -12.37 8.44 7.90
N PRO A 99 -13.64 8.02 7.69
CA PRO A 99 -14.64 8.82 6.98
C PRO A 99 -14.95 10.18 7.64
N GLN A 100 -14.52 10.41 8.88
CA GLN A 100 -14.87 11.61 9.66
C GLN A 100 -14.00 12.84 9.37
N LEU A 101 -12.81 12.71 8.74
CA LEU A 101 -11.96 13.86 8.39
C LEU A 101 -12.07 14.30 6.92
N ALA A 102 -12.78 13.53 6.09
CA ALA A 102 -13.02 13.87 4.69
C ALA A 102 -14.10 14.97 4.50
N TYR A 103 -14.86 15.29 5.55
CA TYR A 103 -15.88 16.36 5.50
C TYR A 103 -15.29 17.75 5.78
N ASP A 104 -14.32 17.87 6.69
CA ASP A 104 -13.75 19.18 7.06
C ASP A 104 -12.85 19.80 5.98
N SER A 105 -12.28 18.96 5.10
CA SER A 105 -11.47 19.42 3.97
C SER A 105 -12.28 19.87 2.75
N GLN A 106 -13.59 19.60 2.70
CA GLN A 106 -14.46 20.09 1.62
C GLN A 106 -15.20 21.38 1.96
N LEU A 107 -15.38 21.71 3.24
CA LEU A 107 -16.08 22.93 3.67
C LEU A 107 -15.18 24.17 3.73
N THR A 108 -13.86 24.02 3.59
CA THR A 108 -12.92 25.14 3.61
C THR A 108 -12.66 25.76 2.24
N ASP A 109 -12.95 25.06 1.14
CA ASP A 109 -12.73 25.58 -0.23
C ASP A 109 -13.94 26.33 -0.82
N GLU A 110 -15.18 26.01 -0.42
CA GLU A 110 -16.38 26.60 -1.02
C GLU A 110 -16.70 28.04 -0.54
N ASN A 111 -16.09 28.54 0.53
CA ASN A 111 -16.37 29.88 1.07
C ASN A 111 -15.45 31.00 0.54
N SER A 112 -14.68 30.75 -0.52
CA SER A 112 -13.73 31.73 -1.08
C SER A 112 -14.20 32.43 -2.36
N ILE A 113 -15.37 32.08 -2.91
CA ILE A 113 -15.81 32.58 -4.23
C ILE A 113 -16.76 33.80 -4.15
N ASP A 114 -17.33 34.13 -2.99
CA ASP A 114 -18.36 35.19 -2.87
C ASP A 114 -17.84 36.62 -2.57
N LYS A 115 -16.66 37.02 -3.08
CA LYS A 115 -16.15 38.40 -2.84
C LYS A 115 -15.75 39.23 -4.06
N TYR A 116 -16.07 38.81 -5.28
CA TYR A 116 -15.74 39.58 -6.49
C TYR A 116 -16.91 39.75 -7.46
N TYR A 117 -18.08 40.20 -6.99
CA TYR A 117 -19.05 40.91 -7.84
C TYR A 117 -19.82 41.95 -6.99
N MET A 118 -19.31 43.18 -6.98
CA MET A 118 -20.05 44.43 -6.75
C MET A 118 -19.76 45.34 -7.94
#